data_AF-A0A726E7S4-F1
#
_entry.id   AF-A0A726E7S4-F1
#
_cell.length_a   1.000
_cell.length_b   1.000
_cell.length_c   1.000
_cell.angle_alpha   90.00
_cell.angle_beta   90.00
_cell.angle_gamma   90.00
#
_symmetry.space_group_name_H-M   'P 1'
#
loop_
_entity.id
_entity.type
_entity.pdbx_description
1 polymer ?
#
loop_
_entity_poly.entity_id
_entity_poly.type
_entity_poly.pdbx_seq_one_letter_code
_entity_poly.pdbx_strand_id
1 'polypeptide(L)'
;MVEFKQFYTEREVSDKLAALIQIARPSNCLELSAGEGALIDAVLKKYPKVHVTAVDIDYKNASYLRGKYPDVNVLCGDSTLPELCDLINDSSFDIALCNPPFKSIVINSYISSLVFDMTGK
;
A
#
# COMPACT_ATOMS: atom_id res chain seq x y z
N MET A 1 -22.28 -1.62 -9.54
CA MET A 1 -21.35 -2.11 -8.50
C MET A 1 -20.02 -1.43 -8.78
N VAL A 2 -19.39 -0.76 -7.81
CA VAL A 2 -18.08 -0.13 -8.03
C VAL A 2 -17.05 -1.27 -8.11
N GLU A 3 -16.40 -1.40 -9.27
CA GLU A 3 -15.30 -2.35 -9.50
C GLU A 3 -14.19 -2.07 -8.47
N PHE A 4 -13.65 -3.11 -7.83
CA PHE A 4 -12.68 -3.06 -6.72
C PHE A 4 -13.05 -2.24 -5.46
N LYS A 5 -14.26 -1.66 -5.37
CA LYS A 5 -14.71 -0.84 -4.22
C LYS A 5 -13.73 0.28 -3.84
N GLN A 6 -13.28 1.03 -4.84
CA GLN A 6 -12.31 2.10 -4.68
C GLN A 6 -12.89 3.29 -3.90
N PHE A 7 -12.33 3.56 -2.72
CA PHE A 7 -12.60 4.76 -1.92
C PHE A 7 -11.27 5.41 -1.58
N TYR A 8 -10.89 6.43 -2.35
CA TYR A 8 -9.57 7.04 -2.23
C TYR A 8 -9.44 7.91 -0.97
N THR A 9 -8.27 7.83 -0.35
CA THR A 9 -7.94 8.64 0.82
C THR A 9 -7.89 10.11 0.43
N GLU A 10 -8.62 10.96 1.15
CA GLU A 10 -8.56 12.40 0.95
C GLU A 10 -7.17 12.95 1.29
N ARG A 11 -6.76 14.03 0.59
CA ARG A 11 -5.44 14.64 0.79
C ARG A 11 -5.22 15.12 2.23
N GLU A 12 -6.21 15.76 2.84
CA GLU A 12 -6.09 16.26 4.21
C GLU A 12 -5.92 15.13 5.23
N VAL A 13 -6.59 14.01 5.01
CA VAL A 13 -6.43 12.79 5.82
C VAL A 13 -5.03 12.22 5.62
N SER A 14 -4.57 12.15 4.37
CA SER A 14 -3.24 11.64 4.01
C SER A 14 -2.12 12.46 4.68
N ASP A 15 -2.20 13.79 4.60
CA ASP A 15 -1.24 14.70 5.24
C ASP A 15 -1.20 14.51 6.78
N LYS A 16 -2.36 14.33 7.41
CA LYS A 16 -2.46 14.05 8.86
C LYS A 16 -1.84 12.70 9.22
N LEU A 17 -2.12 11.66 8.44
CA LEU A 17 -1.54 10.32 8.66
C LEU A 17 -0.02 10.34 8.51
N ALA A 18 0.50 10.96 7.46
CA ALA A 18 1.95 11.11 7.27
C ALA A 18 2.59 11.90 8.42
N ALA A 19 1.92 12.93 8.96
CA ALA A 19 2.40 13.71 10.09
C ALA A 19 2.60 12.85 11.36
N LEU A 20 1.79 11.82 11.58
CA LEU A 20 1.89 10.92 12.74
C LEU A 20 3.09 9.97 12.71
N ILE A 21 3.72 9.76 11.56
CA ILE A 21 4.90 8.89 11.43
C ILE A 21 6.08 9.50 12.20
N GLN A 22 6.65 8.78 13.19
CA GLN A 22 7.72 9.31 14.06
C GLN A 22 9.13 8.83 13.68
N ILE A 23 9.29 8.23 12.50
CA ILE A 23 10.58 7.74 12.03
C ILE A 23 11.41 8.91 11.51
N ALA A 24 12.65 9.05 11.99
CA ALA A 24 13.48 10.21 11.69
C ALA A 24 13.96 10.25 10.22
N ARG A 25 14.41 9.11 9.70
CA ARG A 25 14.97 8.98 8.34
C ARG A 25 14.62 7.60 7.76
N PRO A 26 13.34 7.37 7.39
CA PRO A 26 12.96 6.13 6.74
C PRO A 26 13.68 6.01 5.39
N SER A 27 14.10 4.81 5.06
CA SER A 27 14.72 4.47 3.77
C SER A 27 13.70 3.87 2.81
N ASN A 28 12.85 2.95 3.29
CA ASN A 28 11.93 2.18 2.46
C ASN A 28 10.48 2.28 2.96
N CYS A 29 9.55 2.50 2.03
CA CYS A 29 8.11 2.60 2.27
C CYS A 29 7.35 1.66 1.34
N LEU A 30 6.43 0.88 1.90
CA LEU A 30 5.49 0.04 1.16
C LEU A 30 4.10 0.65 1.21
N GLU A 31 3.47 0.91 0.07
CA GLU A 31 2.06 1.28 -0.03
C GLU A 31 1.28 0.14 -0.68
N LEU A 32 0.34 -0.43 0.05
CA LEU A 32 -0.59 -1.44 -0.47
C LEU A 32 -1.94 -0.78 -0.79
N SER A 33 -2.56 -1.16 -1.92
CA SER A 33 -3.80 -0.54 -2.39
C SER A 33 -3.63 0.97 -2.65
N ALA A 34 -2.60 1.31 -3.42
CA ALA A 34 -2.11 2.67 -3.58
C ALA A 34 -3.10 3.67 -4.23
N GLY A 35 -4.04 3.19 -5.04
CA GLY A 35 -5.00 4.02 -5.76
C GLY A 35 -4.32 5.08 -6.62
N GLU A 36 -4.76 6.33 -6.48
CA GLU A 36 -4.15 7.50 -7.14
C GLU A 36 -2.92 8.07 -6.38
N GLY A 37 -2.53 7.43 -5.27
CA GLY A 37 -1.29 7.74 -4.55
C GLY A 37 -1.37 8.95 -3.61
N ALA A 38 -2.52 9.24 -3.00
CA ALA A 38 -2.66 10.36 -2.05
C ALA A 38 -1.77 10.19 -0.79
N LEU A 39 -1.63 8.96 -0.30
CA LEU A 39 -0.73 8.64 0.81
C LEU A 39 0.75 8.72 0.40
N ILE A 40 1.07 8.32 -0.84
CA ILE A 40 2.40 8.49 -1.44
C ILE A 40 2.77 9.98 -1.53
N ASP A 41 1.86 10.84 -2.00
CA ASP A 41 2.06 12.30 -2.04
C ASP A 41 2.45 12.84 -0.64
N ALA A 42 1.68 12.44 0.39
CA ALA A 42 1.89 12.90 1.76
C ALA A 42 3.22 12.41 2.35
N VAL A 43 3.60 11.16 2.10
CA VAL A 43 4.86 10.59 2.60
C VAL A 43 6.07 11.14 1.85
N LEU A 44 6.02 11.30 0.53
CA LEU A 44 7.10 11.93 -0.24
C LEU A 44 7.27 13.42 0.14
N LYS A 45 6.18 14.12 0.44
CA LYS A 45 6.24 15.50 0.96
C LYS A 45 6.99 15.59 2.30
N LYS A 46 6.79 14.61 3.19
CA LYS A 46 7.46 14.57 4.51
C LYS A 46 8.88 14.01 4.42
N TYR A 47 9.10 13.02 3.58
CA TYR A 47 10.35 12.29 3.41
C TYR A 47 10.74 12.22 1.93
N PRO A 48 11.28 13.30 1.33
CA PRO A 48 11.54 13.36 -0.12
C PRO A 48 12.58 12.37 -0.67
N LYS A 49 13.24 11.61 0.20
CA LYS A 49 14.29 10.64 -0.14
C LYS A 49 13.91 9.19 0.17
N VAL A 50 12.70 8.95 0.65
CA VAL A 50 12.25 7.58 0.93
C VAL A 50 11.98 6.87 -0.40
N HIS A 51 12.41 5.63 -0.51
CA HIS A 51 12.11 4.77 -1.65
C HIS A 51 10.73 4.17 -1.43
N VAL A 52 9.83 4.31 -2.40
CA VAL A 52 8.46 3.82 -2.29
C VAL A 52 8.28 2.66 -3.26
N THR A 53 7.81 1.53 -2.72
CA THR A 53 7.20 0.45 -3.49
C THR A 53 5.69 0.56 -3.31
N ALA A 54 4.96 0.71 -4.42
CA ALA A 54 3.51 0.88 -4.43
C ALA A 54 2.84 -0.28 -5.17
N VAL A 55 1.74 -0.79 -4.62
CA VAL A 55 1.00 -1.90 -5.20
C VAL A 55 -0.46 -1.52 -5.38
N ASP A 56 -0.99 -1.76 -6.57
CA ASP A 56 -2.43 -1.69 -6.83
C ASP A 56 -2.89 -2.83 -7.74
N ILE A 57 -4.09 -3.34 -7.50
CA ILE A 57 -4.67 -4.43 -8.30
C ILE A 57 -5.25 -3.89 -9.62
N ASP A 58 -5.65 -2.62 -9.67
CA ASP A 58 -6.17 -1.98 -10.87
C ASP A 58 -5.02 -1.48 -11.75
N TYR A 59 -4.92 -2.05 -12.95
CA TYR A 59 -3.96 -1.64 -13.98
C TYR A 59 -4.02 -0.14 -14.30
N LYS A 60 -5.19 0.50 -14.21
CA LYS A 60 -5.34 1.93 -14.47
C LYS A 60 -4.64 2.75 -13.40
N ASN A 61 -4.80 2.39 -12.12
CA ASN A 61 -4.10 3.02 -11.01
C ASN A 61 -2.60 2.78 -11.12
N ALA A 62 -2.18 1.54 -11.36
CA ALA A 62 -0.76 1.23 -11.55
C ALA A 62 -0.13 2.03 -12.72
N SER A 63 -0.84 2.16 -13.84
CA SER A 63 -0.38 2.96 -14.98
C SER A 63 -0.32 4.45 -14.67
N TYR A 64 -1.33 4.97 -13.98
CA TYR A 64 -1.36 6.36 -13.52
C TYR A 64 -0.20 6.67 -12.57
N LEU A 65 0.05 5.80 -11.58
CA LEU A 65 1.14 5.94 -10.62
C LEU A 65 2.51 5.95 -11.31
N ARG A 66 2.76 5.06 -12.29
CA ARG A 66 4.03 5.07 -13.06
C ARG A 66 4.24 6.37 -13.83
N GLY A 67 3.17 6.98 -14.33
CA GLY A 67 3.23 8.28 -15.00
C GLY A 67 3.45 9.45 -14.04
N LYS A 68 2.81 9.40 -12.85
CA LYS A 68 2.88 10.46 -11.84
C LYS A 68 4.19 10.44 -11.05
N TYR A 69 4.74 9.25 -10.77
CA TYR A 69 5.90 9.05 -9.92
C TYR A 69 6.95 8.16 -10.62
N PRO A 70 7.84 8.74 -11.44
CA PRO A 70 8.83 7.96 -12.20
C PRO A 70 9.85 7.22 -11.32
N ASP A 71 10.08 7.69 -10.09
CA ASP A 71 11.03 7.11 -9.14
C ASP A 71 10.40 6.10 -8.16
N VAL A 72 9.09 5.86 -8.26
CA VAL A 72 8.37 4.89 -7.41
C VAL A 72 8.32 3.55 -8.10
N ASN A 73 8.65 2.48 -7.38
CA ASN A 73 8.51 1.12 -7.87
C ASN A 73 7.04 0.69 -7.82
N VAL A 74 6.36 0.65 -8.97
CA VAL A 74 4.92 0.34 -9.03
C VAL A 74 4.67 -1.07 -9.54
N LEU A 75 4.11 -1.91 -8.67
CA LEU A 75 3.66 -3.27 -8.96
C LEU A 75 2.16 -3.29 -9.23
N CYS A 76 1.73 -4.03 -10.25
CA CYS A 76 0.31 -4.25 -10.55
C CYS A 76 -0.05 -5.68 -10.11
N GLY A 77 -0.85 -5.84 -9.06
CA GLY A 77 -1.15 -7.15 -8.50
C GLY A 77 -2.04 -7.12 -7.26
N ASP A 78 -2.54 -8.29 -6.87
CA ASP A 78 -3.33 -8.46 -5.65
C ASP A 78 -2.40 -8.56 -4.42
N SER A 79 -2.51 -7.61 -3.51
CA SER A 79 -1.70 -7.56 -2.28
C SER A 79 -2.09 -8.56 -1.19
N THR A 80 -3.13 -9.36 -1.42
CA THR A 80 -3.54 -10.43 -0.52
C THR A 80 -3.00 -11.81 -0.93
N LEU A 81 -2.37 -11.88 -2.11
CA LEU A 81 -1.82 -13.10 -2.68
C LEU A 81 -0.32 -13.25 -2.36
N PRO A 82 0.14 -14.43 -1.90
CA PRO A 82 1.56 -14.68 -1.60
C PRO A 82 2.50 -14.40 -2.77
N GLU A 83 2.03 -14.59 -4.01
CA GLU A 83 2.79 -14.39 -5.24
C GLU A 83 3.26 -12.94 -5.41
N LEU A 84 2.62 -11.96 -4.75
CA LEU A 84 3.11 -10.59 -4.75
C LEU A 84 4.45 -10.47 -4.01
N CYS A 85 4.67 -11.27 -2.96
CA CYS A 85 5.92 -11.23 -2.20
C CYS A 85 7.13 -11.53 -3.09
N ASP A 86 6.97 -12.37 -4.11
CA ASP A 86 8.03 -12.70 -5.07
C ASP A 86 8.39 -11.51 -5.99
N LEU A 87 7.51 -10.51 -6.09
CA LEU A 87 7.71 -9.29 -6.89
C LEU A 87 8.34 -8.15 -6.07
N ILE A 88 8.34 -8.25 -4.75
CA ILE A 88 8.89 -7.25 -3.84
C ILE A 88 10.37 -7.58 -3.61
N ASN A 89 11.25 -6.75 -4.17
CA ASN A 89 12.70 -6.95 -4.09
C ASN A 89 13.33 -6.42 -2.78
N ASP A 90 12.63 -5.54 -2.06
CA ASP A 90 13.12 -4.95 -0.82
C ASP A 90 13.06 -5.95 0.33
N SER A 91 14.16 -6.08 1.09
CA SER A 91 14.25 -7.02 2.21
C SER A 91 13.55 -6.51 3.48
N SER A 92 13.26 -5.21 3.59
CA SER A 92 12.60 -4.60 4.74
C SER A 92 12.01 -3.23 4.42
N PHE A 93 10.95 -2.87 5.15
CA PHE A 93 10.29 -1.57 5.07
C PHE A 93 10.23 -0.89 6.44
N ASP A 94 10.48 0.42 6.47
CA ASP A 94 10.35 1.25 7.67
C ASP A 94 8.91 1.74 7.86
N ILE A 95 8.22 1.96 6.73
CA ILE A 95 6.85 2.47 6.68
C ILE A 95 6.00 1.52 5.85
N ALA A 96 4.84 1.16 6.39
CA ALA A 96 3.75 0.53 5.64
C ALA A 96 2.54 1.47 5.63
N LEU A 97 2.01 1.74 4.44
CA LEU A 97 0.84 2.56 4.18
C LEU A 97 -0.21 1.69 3.50
N CYS A 98 -1.48 1.91 3.84
CA CYS A 98 -2.59 1.23 3.19
C CYS A 98 -3.91 1.93 3.55
N ASN A 99 -4.78 2.10 2.55
CA ASN A 99 -6.21 2.29 2.77
C ASN A 99 -6.97 1.16 2.05
N PRO A 100 -7.13 -0.01 2.72
CA PRO A 100 -7.62 -1.20 2.04
C PRO A 100 -9.13 -1.10 1.75
N PRO A 101 -9.61 -1.68 0.64
CA PRO A 101 -11.03 -1.73 0.36
C PRO A 101 -11.76 -2.69 1.33
N PHE A 102 -12.96 -2.31 1.78
CA PHE A 102 -13.77 -3.16 2.65
C PHE A 102 -14.58 -4.20 1.85
N LYS A 103 -14.36 -5.48 2.12
CA LYS A 103 -15.09 -6.59 1.49
C LYS A 103 -15.40 -7.70 2.48
N SER A 104 -16.67 -8.12 2.53
CA SER A 104 -17.05 -9.39 3.16
C SER A 104 -16.52 -10.54 2.32
N ILE A 105 -15.73 -11.41 2.93
CA ILE A 105 -15.13 -12.58 2.30
C ILE A 105 -15.56 -13.85 3.04
N VAL A 106 -15.53 -14.99 2.35
CA VAL A 106 -15.67 -16.30 2.99
C VAL A 106 -14.33 -16.63 3.67
N ILE A 107 -14.37 -16.96 4.96
CA ILE A 107 -13.18 -17.42 5.68
C ILE A 107 -12.89 -18.87 5.26
N ASN A 108 -11.76 -19.09 4.60
CA ASN A 108 -11.24 -20.41 4.27
C ASN A 108 -10.11 -20.80 5.24
N SER A 109 -9.57 -22.02 5.11
CA SER A 109 -8.49 -22.51 6.00
C SER A 109 -7.24 -21.62 5.99
N TYR A 110 -6.90 -21.05 4.84
CA TYR A 110 -5.75 -20.15 4.71
C TYR A 110 -5.94 -18.86 5.52
N ILE A 111 -7.09 -18.18 5.35
CA ILE A 111 -7.41 -16.98 6.11
C ILE A 111 -7.51 -17.29 7.62
N SER A 112 -8.11 -18.42 7.99
CA SER A 112 -8.14 -18.86 9.40
C SER A 112 -6.73 -19.05 9.98
N SER A 113 -5.82 -19.68 9.23
CA SER A 113 -4.42 -19.86 9.65
C SER A 113 -3.73 -18.52 9.84
N LEU A 114 -3.85 -17.60 8.87
CA LEU A 114 -3.25 -16.26 8.97
C LEU A 114 -3.74 -15.49 10.22
N VAL A 115 -5.04 -15.51 10.48
CA VAL A 115 -5.61 -14.82 11.65
C VAL A 115 -5.12 -15.46 12.95
N PHE A 116 -5.05 -16.80 13.00
CA PHE A 116 -4.52 -17.53 14.14
C PHE A 116 -3.04 -17.18 14.39
N ASP A 117 -2.22 -17.19 13.33
CA ASP A 117 -0.79 -16.88 13.40
C ASP A 117 -0.54 -15.44 13.88
N MET A 118 -1.39 -14.49 13.46
CA MET A 118 -1.29 -13.08 13.87
C MET A 118 -1.78 -12.80 15.29
N THR A 119 -2.81 -13.51 15.75
CA THR A 119 -3.53 -13.15 16.98
C THR A 119 -3.32 -14.15 18.12
N GLY A 120 -2.77 -15.34 17.84
CA GLY A 120 -2.64 -16.45 18.77
C GLY A 120 -3.99 -17.00 19.24
N LYS A 121 -5.08 -16.72 18.53
CA LYS A 121 -6.46 -17.10 18.86
C LYS A 121 -7.15 -17.77 17.68
#